data_AF-A0AA42QZH0-F1
#
_entry.id   AF-A0AA42QZH0-F1
#
_cell.length_a   1.000
_cell.length_b   1.000
_cell.length_c   1.000
_cell.angle_alpha   90.00
_cell.angle_beta   90.00
_cell.angle_gamma   90.00
#
_symmetry.space_group_name_H-M   'P 1'
#
loop_
_entity.id
_entity.type
_entity.pdbx_description
1 polymer ?
#
loop_
_entity_poly.entity_id
_entity_poly.type
_entity_poly.pdbx_seq_one_letter_code
_entity_poly.pdbx_strand_id
1 'polypeptide(L)'
;MNSKYTYDPRYTDGVERTLAAATDQYPRLSTFRFDLRFPTDGTGRRDERVISRFFDSLKYHANAQMTARRHAGLTCKNLTSIRYIWCREYGLVDGNRHYHVMLLVNKDTFHTLGDYQPQCNDGIDSLANVIQKAWCSALKLPWEAYAGLVHFPEHPCGWI
;
A
#
# COMPACT_ATOMS: atom_id res chain seq x y z
N MET A 1 -19.24 26.28 4.36
CA MET A 1 -18.48 25.01 4.47
C MET A 1 -18.89 24.35 5.79
N ASN A 2 -19.79 23.36 5.75
CA ASN A 2 -20.24 22.63 6.93
C ASN A 2 -19.48 21.29 6.99
N SER A 3 -18.40 21.21 7.77
CA SER A 3 -17.86 19.90 8.15
C SER A 3 -18.51 19.49 9.47
N LYS A 4 -19.43 18.51 9.40
CA LYS A 4 -20.12 17.90 10.54
C LYS A 4 -19.27 16.78 11.19
N TYR A 5 -17.96 16.84 11.02
CA TYR A 5 -17.02 15.81 11.46
C TYR A 5 -15.97 16.42 12.38
N THR A 6 -15.92 15.92 13.61
CA THR A 6 -14.85 16.21 14.57
C THR A 6 -13.74 15.19 14.36
N TYR A 7 -12.59 15.62 13.84
CA TYR A 7 -11.41 14.76 13.72
C TYR A 7 -10.72 14.65 15.09
N ASP A 8 -10.20 13.47 15.41
CA ASP A 8 -9.35 13.29 16.59
C ASP A 8 -7.96 13.88 16.29
N PRO A 9 -7.52 14.92 17.04
CA PRO A 9 -6.26 15.63 16.77
C PRO A 9 -5.04 14.71 16.69
N ARG A 10 -5.03 13.60 17.44
CA ARG A 10 -3.90 12.67 17.45
C ARG A 10 -3.68 12.01 16.09
N TYR A 11 -4.76 11.75 15.36
CA TYR A 11 -4.69 11.18 14.01
C TYR A 11 -4.22 12.24 13.02
N THR A 12 -4.75 13.46 13.11
CA THR A 12 -4.33 14.58 12.27
C THR A 12 -2.83 14.87 12.45
N ASP A 13 -2.35 14.98 13.69
CA ASP A 13 -0.94 15.22 13.99
C ASP A 13 -0.04 14.08 13.46
N GLY A 14 -0.51 12.83 13.55
CA GLY A 14 0.22 11.66 13.03
C GLY A 14 0.33 11.67 11.51
N VAL A 15 -0.73 12.08 10.82
CA VAL A 15 -0.76 12.26 9.37
C VAL A 15 0.18 13.38 8.96
N GLU A 16 0.06 14.55 9.58
CA GLU A 16 0.89 15.72 9.27
C GLU A 16 2.38 15.46 9.49
N ARG A 17 2.76 14.83 10.62
CA ARG A 17 4.16 14.45 10.86
C ARG A 17 4.69 13.48 9.81
N THR A 18 3.88 12.49 9.42
CA THR A 18 4.29 11.50 8.42
C THR A 18 4.47 12.14 7.04
N LEU A 19 3.57 13.04 6.66
CA LEU A 19 3.67 13.81 5.41
C LEU A 19 4.89 14.74 5.43
N ALA A 20 5.06 15.53 6.49
CA ALA A 20 6.22 16.43 6.63
C ALA A 20 7.54 15.66 6.52
N ALA A 21 7.66 14.52 7.20
CA ALA A 21 8.85 13.67 7.12
C ALA A 21 9.05 13.04 5.72
N ALA A 22 7.98 12.78 4.98
CA ALA A 22 8.06 12.25 3.62
C ALA A 22 8.51 13.34 2.61
N THR A 23 7.97 14.55 2.73
CA THR A 23 8.33 15.69 1.88
C THR A 23 9.73 16.21 2.17
N ASP A 24 10.17 16.20 3.43
CA ASP A 24 11.56 16.51 3.80
C ASP A 24 12.55 15.48 3.24
N GLN A 25 12.19 14.20 3.27
CA GLN A 25 13.05 13.13 2.78
C GLN A 25 13.11 13.04 1.24
N TYR A 26 12.02 13.34 0.54
CA TYR A 26 11.89 13.15 -0.90
C TYR A 26 11.51 14.45 -1.62
N PRO A 27 12.39 15.02 -2.45
CA PRO A 27 12.09 16.22 -3.25
C PRO A 27 10.93 16.03 -4.24
N ARG A 28 10.61 14.78 -4.60
CA ARG A 28 9.51 14.41 -5.49
C ARG A 28 8.78 13.23 -4.85
N LEU A 29 7.58 13.48 -4.33
CA LEU A 29 6.82 12.47 -3.60
C LEU A 29 5.68 11.93 -4.48
N SER A 30 5.58 10.61 -4.56
CA SER A 30 4.39 9.92 -5.08
C SER A 30 3.56 9.40 -3.91
N THR A 31 2.25 9.57 -3.99
CA THR A 31 1.31 9.05 -3.01
C THR A 31 0.38 8.02 -3.67
N PHE A 32 0.19 6.86 -3.04
CA PHE A 32 -0.69 5.80 -3.57
C PHE A 32 -1.74 5.37 -2.54
N ARG A 33 -3.02 5.55 -2.84
CA ARG A 33 -4.14 5.13 -2.00
C ARG A 33 -4.71 3.80 -2.47
N PHE A 34 -4.91 2.87 -1.55
CA PHE A 34 -5.54 1.58 -1.79
C PHE A 34 -6.22 1.04 -0.53
N ASP A 35 -7.13 0.09 -0.74
CA ASP A 35 -7.95 -0.49 0.30
C ASP A 35 -7.66 -1.98 0.42
N LEU A 36 -7.34 -2.44 1.62
CA LEU A 36 -7.09 -3.84 1.94
C LEU A 36 -8.37 -4.47 2.49
N ARG A 37 -8.95 -5.38 1.72
CA ARG A 37 -10.19 -6.09 2.06
C ARG A 37 -9.88 -7.51 2.51
N PHE A 38 -10.73 -8.05 3.38
CA PHE A 38 -10.67 -9.46 3.74
C PHE A 38 -11.53 -10.30 2.80
N PRO A 39 -11.22 -11.59 2.64
CA PRO A 39 -12.12 -12.52 1.96
C PRO A 39 -13.53 -12.52 2.55
N THR A 40 -14.50 -12.90 1.73
CA THR A 40 -15.92 -12.99 2.11
C THR A 40 -16.13 -14.00 3.24
N ASP A 41 -15.39 -15.11 3.23
CA ASP A 41 -15.40 -16.16 4.27
C ASP A 41 -14.85 -15.71 5.64
N GLY A 42 -14.25 -14.51 5.72
CA GLY A 42 -13.74 -13.94 6.96
C GLY A 42 -12.34 -14.38 7.37
N THR A 43 -11.61 -15.10 6.52
CA THR A 43 -10.22 -15.50 6.76
C THR A 43 -9.35 -14.31 7.17
N GLY A 44 -8.65 -14.42 8.31
CA GLY A 44 -7.78 -13.37 8.85
C GLY A 44 -8.49 -12.15 9.45
N ARG A 45 -9.83 -12.06 9.39
CA ARG A 45 -10.60 -10.86 9.81
C ARG A 45 -10.53 -10.56 11.31
N ARG A 46 -10.22 -11.53 12.15
CA ARG A 46 -10.02 -11.33 13.60
C ARG A 46 -8.56 -11.12 13.98
N ASP A 47 -7.63 -11.26 13.04
CA ASP A 47 -6.22 -11.10 13.32
C ASP A 47 -5.85 -9.62 13.41
N GLU A 48 -5.51 -9.14 14.60
CA GLU A 48 -5.16 -7.74 14.84
C GLU A 48 -3.75 -7.38 14.35
N ARG A 49 -2.88 -8.38 14.17
CA ARG A 49 -1.48 -8.20 13.74
C ARG A 49 -1.33 -8.22 12.22
N VAL A 50 -2.39 -8.52 11.48
CA VAL A 50 -2.36 -8.66 10.02
C VAL A 50 -1.87 -7.39 9.32
N ILE A 51 -2.21 -6.20 9.83
CA ILE A 51 -1.79 -4.93 9.22
C ILE A 51 -0.28 -4.70 9.43
N SER A 52 0.27 -5.07 10.58
CA SER A 52 1.72 -5.02 10.81
C SER A 52 2.46 -5.97 9.89
N ARG A 53 1.98 -7.22 9.77
CA ARG A 53 2.55 -8.20 8.83
C ARG A 53 2.46 -7.76 7.39
N PHE A 54 1.38 -7.07 7.01
CA PHE A 54 1.27 -6.47 5.68
C PHE A 54 2.39 -5.47 5.42
N PHE A 55 2.66 -4.53 6.33
CA PHE A 55 3.72 -3.55 6.12
C PHE A 55 5.13 -4.17 6.13
N ASP A 56 5.36 -5.21 6.94
CA ASP A 56 6.62 -5.95 6.91
C ASP A 56 6.80 -6.69 5.58
N SER A 57 5.74 -7.35 5.10
CA SER A 57 5.71 -8.03 3.80
C SER A 57 5.86 -7.04 2.64
N LEU A 58 5.22 -5.87 2.73
CA LEU A 58 5.31 -4.81 1.71
C LEU A 58 6.74 -4.30 1.56
N LYS A 59 7.43 -4.02 2.68
CA LYS A 59 8.85 -3.64 2.66
C LYS A 59 9.72 -4.72 2.05
N TYR A 60 9.48 -5.99 2.40
CA TYR A 60 10.20 -7.12 1.84
C TYR A 60 10.03 -7.21 0.32
N HIS A 61 8.78 -7.24 -0.18
CA HIS A 61 8.49 -7.35 -1.61
C HIS A 61 8.98 -6.13 -2.40
N ALA A 62 8.85 -4.92 -1.86
CA ALA A 62 9.37 -3.71 -2.51
C ALA A 62 10.91 -3.71 -2.61
N ASN A 63 11.61 -4.16 -1.57
CA ASN A 63 13.07 -4.32 -1.61
C ASN A 63 13.51 -5.36 -2.64
N ALA A 64 12.81 -6.50 -2.71
CA ALA A 64 13.06 -7.52 -3.72
C ALA A 64 12.86 -6.98 -5.14
N GLN A 65 11.77 -6.22 -5.37
CA GLN A 65 11.46 -5.60 -6.65
C GLN A 65 12.50 -4.54 -7.06
N MET A 66 12.93 -3.68 -6.14
CA MET A 66 14.01 -2.72 -6.39
C MET A 66 15.34 -3.41 -6.72
N THR A 67 15.63 -4.54 -6.06
CA THR A 67 16.83 -5.35 -6.32
C THR A 67 16.77 -5.99 -7.71
N ALA A 68 15.64 -6.59 -8.07
CA ALA A 68 15.42 -7.17 -9.40
C ALA A 68 15.57 -6.12 -10.51
N ARG A 69 15.03 -4.91 -10.33
CA ARG A 69 15.21 -3.78 -11.27
C ARG A 69 16.67 -3.41 -11.48
N ARG A 70 17.44 -3.34 -10.39
CA ARG A 70 18.88 -3.07 -10.46
C ARG A 70 19.62 -4.15 -11.24
N HIS A 71 19.32 -5.42 -11.01
CA HIS A 71 19.93 -6.53 -11.76
C HIS A 71 19.56 -6.52 -13.25
N ALA A 72 18.36 -6.05 -13.59
CA ALA A 72 17.92 -5.87 -14.97
C ALA A 72 18.45 -4.59 -15.64
N GLY A 73 19.32 -3.81 -14.98
CA GLY A 73 19.84 -2.54 -15.52
C GLY A 73 18.81 -1.40 -15.54
N LEU A 74 17.60 -1.62 -15.00
CA LEU A 74 16.56 -0.60 -14.86
C LEU A 74 16.90 0.26 -13.64
N THR A 75 17.39 1.47 -13.87
CA THR A 75 18.04 2.26 -12.83
C THR A 75 17.08 2.71 -11.72
N CYS A 76 17.10 2.01 -10.58
CA CYS A 76 16.61 2.55 -9.30
C CYS A 76 17.74 3.36 -8.64
N LYS A 77 17.91 4.63 -9.04
CA LYS A 77 19.00 5.51 -8.56
C LYS A 77 19.04 5.58 -7.03
N ASN A 78 17.88 5.60 -6.38
CA ASN A 78 17.76 5.71 -4.92
C ASN A 78 16.99 4.52 -4.33
N LEU A 79 17.50 3.99 -3.22
CA LEU A 79 16.71 3.12 -2.34
C LEU A 79 15.60 3.98 -1.72
N THR A 80 14.36 3.53 -1.82
CA THR A 80 13.23 4.24 -1.22
C THR A 80 12.79 3.56 0.07
N SER A 81 12.80 4.33 1.15
CA SER A 81 12.11 3.97 2.38
C SER A 81 10.62 4.20 2.17
N ILE A 82 9.83 3.16 2.42
CA ILE A 82 8.38 3.27 2.35
C ILE A 82 7.86 3.95 3.62
N ARG A 83 7.16 5.07 3.45
CA ARG A 83 6.32 5.68 4.48
C ARG A 83 4.86 5.39 4.17
N TYR A 84 4.02 5.37 5.20
CA TYR A 84 2.60 5.06 5.02
C TYR A 84 1.76 5.66 6.12
N ILE A 85 0.50 5.91 5.79
CA ILE A 85 -0.60 6.25 6.70
C ILE A 85 -1.67 5.20 6.50
N TRP A 86 -2.34 4.77 7.56
CA TRP A 86 -3.48 3.86 7.43
C TRP A 86 -4.56 4.13 8.46
N CYS A 87 -5.80 3.76 8.13
CA CYS A 87 -6.89 3.67 9.08
C CYS A 87 -7.63 2.34 8.92
N ARG A 88 -8.37 1.96 9.95
CA ARG A 88 -9.24 0.78 9.95
C ARG A 88 -10.68 1.23 10.03
N GLU A 89 -11.49 0.75 9.10
CA GLU A 89 -12.92 1.01 9.05
C GLU A 89 -13.72 -0.29 9.11
N TYR A 90 -14.94 -0.20 9.62
CA TYR A 90 -15.92 -1.28 9.60
C TYR A 90 -17.02 -0.87 8.63
N GLY A 91 -17.22 -1.68 7.58
CA GLY A 91 -18.27 -1.42 6.61
C GLY A 91 -19.64 -1.34 7.28
N LEU A 92 -20.42 -0.31 6.95
CA LEU A 92 -21.70 0.00 7.60
C LEU A 92 -22.75 -1.11 7.44
N VAL A 93 -22.70 -1.86 6.33
CA VAL A 93 -23.71 -2.87 5.98
C VAL A 93 -23.30 -4.25 6.50
N ASP A 94 -22.05 -4.66 6.25
CA ASP A 94 -21.62 -6.04 6.51
C ASP A 94 -20.82 -6.20 7.81
N GLY A 95 -20.49 -5.08 8.48
CA GLY A 95 -19.53 -5.06 9.60
C GLY A 95 -18.10 -5.45 9.18
N ASN A 96 -17.84 -5.52 7.87
CA ASN A 96 -16.57 -6.00 7.32
C ASN A 96 -15.45 -4.99 7.58
N ARG A 97 -14.49 -5.42 8.40
CA ARG A 97 -13.23 -4.71 8.62
C ARG A 97 -12.50 -4.55 7.28
N HIS A 98 -11.95 -3.37 7.01
CA HIS A 98 -10.99 -3.14 5.94
C HIS A 98 -10.04 -2.02 6.34
N TYR A 99 -8.93 -1.88 5.61
CA TYR A 99 -7.95 -0.83 5.86
C TYR A 99 -7.83 0.08 4.66
N HIS A 100 -7.85 1.39 4.89
CA HIS A 100 -7.41 2.37 3.89
C HIS A 100 -5.95 2.68 4.15
N VAL A 101 -5.13 2.64 3.10
CA VAL A 101 -3.70 2.92 3.19
C VAL A 101 -3.35 4.00 2.18
N MET A 102 -2.56 4.97 2.62
CA MET A 102 -1.85 5.91 1.77
C MET A 102 -0.36 5.62 1.88
N LEU A 103 0.24 5.18 0.78
CA LEU A 103 1.66 4.93 0.63
C LEU A 103 2.37 6.21 0.17
N LEU A 104 3.53 6.51 0.75
CA LEU A 104 4.34 7.68 0.44
C LEU A 104 5.74 7.21 0.06
N VAL A 105 6.15 7.47 -1.18
CA VAL A 105 7.39 6.94 -1.77
C VAL A 105 8.05 7.97 -2.67
N ASN A 106 9.36 7.86 -2.87
CA ASN A 106 10.06 8.67 -3.86
C ASN A 106 9.50 8.39 -5.26
N LYS A 107 9.07 9.44 -5.95
CA LYS A 107 8.56 9.39 -7.32
C LYS A 107 9.57 8.82 -8.32
N ASP A 108 10.86 9.02 -8.07
CA ASP A 108 11.92 8.54 -8.96
C ASP A 108 12.17 7.02 -8.81
N THR A 109 11.65 6.40 -7.75
CA THR A 109 11.62 4.93 -7.60
C THR A 109 10.29 4.36 -8.08
N PHE A 110 9.19 4.95 -7.62
CA PHE A 110 7.83 4.51 -7.93
C PHE A 110 7.00 5.68 -8.44
N HIS A 111 6.89 5.79 -9.75
CA HIS A 111 6.03 6.78 -10.37
C HIS A 111 4.57 6.31 -10.48
N THR A 112 4.30 5.05 -10.77
CA THR A 112 2.94 4.56 -11.06
C THR A 112 2.71 3.24 -10.37
N LEU A 113 1.45 2.86 -10.21
CA LEU A 113 1.08 1.53 -9.74
C LEU A 113 1.50 0.44 -10.74
N GLY A 114 1.48 0.75 -12.03
CA GLY A 114 1.77 -0.19 -13.11
C GLY A 114 0.59 -1.14 -13.36
N ASP A 115 0.89 -2.38 -13.73
CA ASP A 115 -0.12 -3.40 -14.02
C ASP A 115 -0.73 -3.98 -12.73
N TYR A 116 -2.03 -4.21 -12.73
CA TYR A 116 -2.78 -4.78 -11.60
C TYR A 116 -3.00 -6.28 -11.74
N GLN A 117 -2.78 -6.85 -12.93
CA GLN A 117 -3.02 -8.26 -13.19
C GLN A 117 -1.95 -9.12 -12.52
N PRO A 118 -2.30 -10.28 -11.96
CA PRO A 118 -1.32 -11.28 -11.59
C PRO A 118 -0.66 -11.83 -12.86
N GLN A 119 0.55 -11.36 -13.19
CA GLN A 119 1.32 -11.98 -14.26
C GLN A 119 1.75 -13.39 -13.86
N CYS A 120 1.32 -14.37 -14.64
CA CYS A 120 2.08 -15.59 -14.87
C CYS A 120 3.16 -15.26 -15.91
N ASN A 121 4.41 -15.05 -15.46
CA ASN A 121 5.71 -15.18 -16.18
C ASN A 121 6.68 -13.97 -16.05
N ASP A 122 7.98 -14.32 -15.91
CA ASP A 122 9.32 -13.71 -16.08
C ASP A 122 9.59 -12.19 -15.97
N GLY A 123 8.58 -11.35 -15.77
CA GLY A 123 8.72 -9.91 -15.61
C GLY A 123 9.04 -9.45 -14.19
N ILE A 124 9.41 -8.18 -14.05
CA ILE A 124 9.52 -7.53 -12.75
C ILE A 124 8.14 -7.03 -12.32
N ASP A 125 7.75 -7.38 -11.10
CA ASP A 125 6.49 -6.95 -10.49
C ASP A 125 6.28 -5.43 -10.56
N SER A 126 5.04 -5.04 -10.85
CA SER A 126 4.57 -3.67 -10.68
C SER A 126 4.46 -3.31 -9.19
N LEU A 127 4.25 -2.02 -8.87
CA LEU A 127 3.95 -1.63 -7.48
C LEU A 127 2.60 -2.21 -7.01
N ALA A 128 1.60 -2.28 -7.89
CA ALA A 128 0.32 -2.91 -7.56
C ALA A 128 0.50 -4.41 -7.25
N ASN A 129 1.32 -5.14 -8.01
CA ASN A 129 1.62 -6.54 -7.72
C ASN A 129 2.35 -6.71 -6.40
N VAL A 130 3.32 -5.84 -6.11
CA VAL A 130 4.03 -5.81 -4.81
C VAL A 130 3.05 -5.63 -3.65
N ILE A 131 2.10 -4.70 -3.77
CA ILE A 131 1.06 -4.46 -2.75
C ILE A 131 0.13 -5.67 -2.60
N GLN A 132 -0.34 -6.24 -3.72
CA GLN A 132 -1.21 -7.42 -3.72
C GLN A 132 -0.53 -8.65 -3.10
N LYS A 133 0.72 -8.94 -3.49
CA LYS A 133 1.53 -10.04 -2.92
C LYS A 133 1.74 -9.85 -1.43
N ALA A 134 2.05 -8.64 -0.99
CA ALA A 134 2.22 -8.33 0.42
C ALA A 134 0.94 -8.59 1.24
N TRP A 135 -0.23 -8.22 0.69
CA TRP A 135 -1.50 -8.47 1.36
C TRP A 135 -1.86 -9.95 1.42
N CYS A 136 -1.72 -10.66 0.32
CA CYS A 136 -1.97 -12.10 0.26
C CYS A 136 -1.01 -12.87 1.19
N SER A 137 0.26 -12.48 1.23
CA SER A 137 1.27 -13.01 2.15
C SER A 137 0.90 -12.79 3.63
N ALA A 138 0.42 -11.59 3.99
CA ALA A 138 -0.02 -11.29 5.35
C ALA A 138 -1.23 -12.12 5.81
N LEU A 139 -2.10 -12.49 4.86
CA LEU A 139 -3.27 -13.36 5.05
C LEU A 139 -2.96 -14.85 4.86
N LYS A 140 -1.76 -15.21 4.39
CA LYS A 140 -1.37 -16.58 4.00
C LYS A 140 -2.26 -17.17 2.90
N LEU A 141 -2.61 -16.36 1.93
CA LEU A 141 -3.43 -16.72 0.77
C LEU A 141 -2.59 -16.73 -0.52
N PRO A 142 -2.93 -17.56 -1.51
CA PRO A 142 -2.28 -17.54 -2.82
C PRO A 142 -2.60 -16.25 -3.56
N TRP A 143 -1.58 -15.55 -4.06
CA TRP A 143 -1.74 -14.24 -4.66
C TRP A 143 -2.61 -14.27 -5.93
N GLU A 144 -2.45 -15.29 -6.76
CA GLU A 144 -3.10 -15.45 -8.05
C GLU A 144 -4.63 -15.47 -7.94
N ALA A 145 -5.14 -16.08 -6.86
CA ALA A 145 -6.58 -16.17 -6.60
C ALA A 145 -7.14 -14.99 -5.79
N TYR A 146 -6.29 -14.26 -5.07
CA TYR A 146 -6.72 -13.26 -4.07
C TYR A 146 -6.17 -11.85 -4.31
N ALA A 147 -5.53 -11.58 -5.45
CA ALA A 147 -5.04 -10.24 -5.80
C ALA A 147 -6.14 -9.17 -5.77
N GLY A 148 -7.39 -9.55 -6.08
CA GLY A 148 -8.56 -8.66 -6.02
C GLY A 148 -8.96 -8.20 -4.61
N LEU A 149 -8.34 -8.73 -3.55
CA LEU A 149 -8.55 -8.24 -2.18
C LEU A 149 -7.94 -6.85 -1.94
N VAL A 150 -7.01 -6.41 -2.80
CA VAL A 150 -6.54 -5.04 -2.82
C VAL A 150 -7.37 -4.26 -3.82
N HIS A 151 -8.10 -3.26 -3.34
CA HIS A 151 -8.87 -2.36 -4.19
C HIS A 151 -8.14 -1.04 -4.39
N PHE A 152 -7.88 -0.71 -5.65
CA PHE A 152 -7.35 0.60 -6.06
C PHE A 152 -8.53 1.45 -6.56
N PRO A 153 -8.77 2.65 -6.01
CA PRO A 153 -9.82 3.55 -6.51
C PRO A 153 -9.45 4.11 -7.89
N GLU A 154 -10.40 4.80 -8.53
CA GLU A 154 -10.24 5.43 -9.85
C GLU A 154 -9.08 6.45 -9.89
N HIS A 155 -8.85 7.16 -8.79
CA HIS A 155 -7.73 8.09 -8.63
C HIS A 155 -6.84 7.65 -7.46
N PRO A 156 -6.03 6.60 -7.66
CA PRO A 156 -5.24 6.02 -6.59
C PRO A 156 -3.89 6.73 -6.42
N CYS A 157 -3.47 7.55 -7.39
CA CYS A 157 -2.16 8.18 -7.43
C CYS A 157 -2.26 9.70 -7.23
N GLY A 158 -1.38 10.24 -6.40
CA GLY A 158 -1.15 11.68 -6.25
C GLY A 158 0.34 11.99 -6.33
N TRP A 159 0.66 13.25 -6.62
CA TRP A 159 2.04 13.74 -6.70
C TRP A 159 2.14 15.01 -5.88
N ILE A 160 3.16 15.07 -5.03
CA ILE A 160 3.49 16.23 -4.21
C ILE A 160 4.91 16.67 -4.53
#